data_AF-A0A343VR79-F1
#
_entry.id   AF-A0A343VR79-F1
#
_cell.length_a   1.000
_cell.length_b   1.000
_cell.length_c   1.000
_cell.angle_alpha   90.00
_cell.angle_beta   90.00
_cell.angle_gamma   90.00
#
_symmetry.space_group_name_H-M   'P 1'
#
loop_
_entity.id
_entity.type
_entity.pdbx_description
1 polymer ?
#
loop_
_entity_poly.entity_id
_entity_poly.type
_entity_poly.pdbx_seq_one_letter_code
_entity_poly.pdbx_strand_id
1 'polypeptide(L)'
;MLSTREWAPRSGQTRLYVQNLADLIGLDVDYYKSGNISSAALDGQAISNAEAGRILAAKVWIGVADGQVRVDGFTANSITAQEISEAVRAARVANA
;
A
#
# COMPACT_ATOMS: atom_id res chain seq x y z
N MET A 1 8.29 -0.78 10.26
CA MET A 1 8.94 0.51 9.89
C MET A 1 8.46 0.91 8.50
N LEU A 2 8.12 2.17 8.27
CA LEU A 2 7.65 2.65 6.97
C LEU A 2 8.81 2.76 5.98
N SER A 3 8.68 2.15 4.80
CA SER A 3 9.63 2.28 3.70
C SER A 3 9.01 3.12 2.59
N THR A 4 9.70 4.17 2.17
CA THR A 4 9.24 5.03 1.08
C THR A 4 10.30 5.26 0.01
N ARG A 5 9.84 5.48 -1.22
CA ARG A 5 10.67 5.91 -2.35
C ARG A 5 10.26 7.30 -2.77
N GLU A 6 11.21 8.23 -2.78
CA GLU A 6 10.97 9.58 -3.24
C GLU A 6 10.81 9.64 -4.75
N TRP A 7 9.83 10.43 -5.19
CA TRP A 7 9.66 10.85 -6.56
C TRP A 7 9.47 12.38 -6.58
N ALA A 8 10.49 13.08 -7.07
CA ALA A 8 10.51 14.52 -7.23
C ALA A 8 10.38 14.87 -8.73
N PRO A 9 9.20 15.34 -9.19
CA PRO A 9 9.05 15.75 -10.58
C PRO A 9 9.71 17.13 -10.82
N ARG A 10 10.03 17.42 -12.09
CA ARG A 10 10.57 18.74 -12.48
C ARG A 10 9.57 19.89 -12.26
N SER A 11 8.28 19.57 -12.27
CA SER A 11 7.18 20.47 -11.92
C SER A 11 6.12 19.70 -11.14
N GLY A 12 5.52 20.34 -10.13
CA GLY A 12 4.51 19.73 -9.26
C GLY A 12 5.06 19.38 -7.87
N GLN A 13 4.35 18.49 -7.18
CA GLN A 13 4.63 18.16 -5.79
C GLN A 13 5.48 16.88 -5.67
N THR A 14 6.50 16.91 -4.81
CA THR A 14 7.27 15.73 -4.42
C THR A 14 6.39 14.72 -3.69
N ARG A 15 6.54 13.44 -4.04
CA ARG A 15 5.76 12.31 -3.49
C ARG A 15 6.71 11.30 -2.85
N LEU A 16 6.29 10.73 -1.73
CA LEU A 16 6.95 9.59 -1.11
C LEU A 16 6.06 8.36 -1.30
N TYR A 17 6.37 7.52 -2.27
CA TYR A 17 5.62 6.30 -2.55
C TYR A 17 5.90 5.25 -1.47
N VAL A 18 4.85 4.67 -0.90
CA VAL A 18 4.95 3.62 0.12
C VAL A 18 5.33 2.31 -0.57
N GLN A 19 6.46 1.73 -0.17
CA GLN A 19 7.02 0.55 -0.83
C GLN A 19 6.62 -0.75 -0.15
N ASN A 20 6.40 -0.72 1.16
CA ASN A 20 6.06 -1.89 1.97
C ASN A 20 4.59 -1.88 2.41
N LEU A 21 3.69 -1.45 1.54
CA LEU A 21 2.27 -1.34 1.87
C LEU A 21 1.69 -2.67 2.37
N ALA A 22 2.03 -3.79 1.72
CA ALA A 22 1.55 -5.11 2.07
C ALA A 22 1.83 -5.44 3.55
N ASP A 23 3.06 -5.22 4.00
CA ASP A 23 3.46 -5.42 5.40
C ASP A 23 2.68 -4.52 6.37
N LEU A 24 2.37 -3.28 5.97
CA LEU A 24 1.68 -2.32 6.83
C LEU A 24 0.21 -2.68 7.08
N ILE A 25 -0.41 -3.38 6.13
CA ILE A 25 -1.83 -3.77 6.20
C ILE A 25 -2.02 -5.26 6.48
N GLY A 26 -0.94 -5.99 6.79
CA GLY A 26 -1.01 -7.43 7.05
C GLY A 26 -1.40 -8.26 5.83
N LEU A 27 -1.06 -7.81 4.62
CA LEU A 27 -1.29 -8.56 3.39
C LEU A 27 -0.13 -9.52 3.12
N ASP A 28 -0.40 -10.81 3.27
CA ASP A 28 0.50 -11.89 2.89
C ASP A 28 0.13 -12.41 1.52
N VAL A 29 1.12 -12.50 0.61
CA VAL A 29 0.95 -13.02 -0.75
C VAL A 29 2.09 -13.92 -1.14
N ASP A 30 1.76 -15.11 -1.64
CA ASP A 30 2.73 -15.99 -2.29
C ASP A 30 2.52 -15.96 -3.79
N TYR A 31 3.59 -16.25 -4.53
CA TYR A 31 3.58 -16.26 -5.98
C TYR A 31 4.05 -17.60 -6.54
N TYR A 32 3.40 -18.02 -7.63
CA TYR A 32 3.97 -19.01 -8.52
C TYR A 32 5.22 -18.46 -9.21
N LYS A 33 6.07 -19.36 -9.74
CA LYS A 33 7.24 -18.98 -10.55
C LYS A 33 6.90 -18.13 -11.79
N SER A 34 5.66 -18.19 -12.25
CA SER A 34 5.15 -17.37 -13.36
C SER A 34 4.85 -15.92 -12.97
N GLY A 35 4.89 -15.57 -11.68
CA GLY A 35 4.52 -14.25 -11.16
C GLY A 35 3.03 -14.09 -10.83
N ASN A 36 2.21 -15.11 -11.04
CA ASN A 36 0.81 -15.10 -10.59
C ASN A 36 0.73 -15.38 -9.09
N ILE A 37 -0.21 -14.73 -8.40
CA ILE A 37 -0.48 -14.97 -6.98
C ILE A 37 -0.98 -16.43 -6.79
N SER A 38 -0.35 -17.17 -5.89
CA SER A 38 -0.72 -18.55 -5.53
C SER A 38 -1.61 -18.63 -4.29
N SER A 39 -1.40 -17.77 -3.31
CA SER A 39 -2.19 -17.64 -2.08
C SER A 39 -2.19 -16.20 -1.60
N ALA A 40 -3.25 -15.80 -0.90
CA ALA A 40 -3.34 -14.49 -0.29
C ALA A 40 -4.12 -14.54 1.04
N ALA A 41 -3.62 -13.80 2.03
CA ALA A 41 -4.31 -13.56 3.29
C ALA A 41 -4.18 -12.09 3.69
N LEU A 42 -5.22 -11.54 4.28
CA LEU A 42 -5.23 -10.21 4.88
C LEU A 42 -5.51 -10.37 6.37
N ASP A 43 -4.58 -9.90 7.22
CA ASP A 43 -4.64 -10.09 8.68
C ASP A 43 -4.84 -11.56 9.08
N GLY A 44 -4.18 -12.46 8.35
CA GLY A 44 -4.30 -13.92 8.54
C GLY A 44 -5.60 -14.54 8.05
N GLN A 45 -6.54 -13.76 7.50
CA GLN A 45 -7.77 -14.27 6.89
C GLN A 45 -7.58 -14.48 5.39
N ALA A 46 -7.93 -15.66 4.89
CA ALA A 46 -7.81 -15.96 3.47
C ALA A 46 -8.70 -15.03 2.62
N ILE A 47 -8.09 -14.41 1.61
CA ILE A 47 -8.80 -13.61 0.59
C ILE A 47 -8.55 -14.19 -0.80
N SER A 48 -9.36 -13.80 -1.78
CA SER A 48 -9.12 -14.26 -3.15
C SER A 48 -7.86 -13.63 -3.75
N ASN A 49 -7.16 -14.37 -4.61
CA ASN A 49 -5.95 -13.87 -5.29
C ASN A 49 -6.25 -12.62 -6.15
N ALA A 50 -7.43 -12.55 -6.76
CA ALA A 50 -7.87 -11.37 -7.51
C ALA A 50 -8.03 -10.15 -6.61
N GLU A 51 -8.52 -10.36 -5.39
CA GLU A 51 -8.69 -9.31 -4.40
C GLU A 51 -7.34 -8.77 -3.92
N ALA A 52 -6.40 -9.66 -3.61
CA ALA A 52 -5.03 -9.26 -3.32
C ALA A 52 -4.39 -8.48 -4.48
N GLY A 53 -4.64 -8.90 -5.73
CA GLY A 53 -4.20 -8.17 -6.93
C GLY A 53 -4.76 -6.74 -7.00
N ARG A 54 -6.03 -6.52 -6.62
CA ARG A 54 -6.63 -5.17 -6.55
C ARG A 54 -5.98 -4.31 -5.48
N ILE A 55 -5.64 -4.90 -4.33
CA ILE A 55 -4.93 -4.19 -3.25
C ILE A 55 -3.52 -3.80 -3.73
N LEU A 56 -2.77 -4.73 -4.32
CA LEU A 56 -1.41 -4.50 -4.82
C LEU A 56 -1.34 -3.51 -6.00
N ALA A 57 -2.41 -3.39 -6.77
CA ALA A 57 -2.51 -2.40 -7.85
C ALA A 57 -2.64 -0.95 -7.34
N ALA A 58 -3.00 -0.76 -6.06
CA ALA A 58 -3.19 0.55 -5.48
C ALA A 58 -1.86 1.29 -5.32
N LYS A 59 -1.84 2.55 -5.76
CA LYS A 59 -0.69 3.44 -5.56
C LYS A 59 -0.92 4.27 -4.31
N VAL A 60 -0.01 4.16 -3.35
CA VAL A 60 -0.09 4.92 -2.10
C VAL A 60 1.14 5.81 -1.97
N TRP A 61 0.92 7.09 -1.70
CA TRP A 61 2.01 8.03 -1.47
C TRP A 61 1.66 9.11 -0.46
N ILE A 62 2.69 9.68 0.14
CA ILE A 62 2.62 10.84 1.04
C ILE A 62 3.07 12.07 0.25
N GLY A 63 2.26 13.14 0.25
CA GLY A 63 2.69 14.44 -0.27
C GLY A 63 3.73 15.07 0.67
N VAL A 64 4.88 15.50 0.15
CA VAL A 64 5.91 16.14 0.99
C VAL A 64 5.45 17.53 1.48
N ALA A 65 4.69 18.24 0.66
CA ALA A 65 4.24 19.61 0.97
C ALA A 65 3.18 19.68 2.08
N ASP A 66 2.23 18.73 2.09
CA ASP A 66 1.07 18.74 2.99
C ASP A 66 1.04 17.56 3.98
N GLY A 67 1.93 16.58 3.79
CA GLY A 67 1.97 15.36 4.59
C GLY A 67 0.76 14.43 4.38
N GLN A 68 -0.12 14.70 3.40
CA GLN A 68 -1.35 13.92 3.22
C GLN A 68 -1.06 12.60 2.49
N VAL A 69 -1.66 11.52 3.01
CA VAL A 69 -1.68 10.21 2.37
C VAL A 69 -2.73 10.20 1.26
N ARG A 70 -2.35 9.72 0.08
CA ARG A 70 -3.22 9.57 -1.08
C ARG A 70 -3.18 8.12 -1.54
N VAL A 71 -4.33 7.61 -1.91
CA VAL A 71 -4.55 6.26 -2.44
C VAL A 71 -5.19 6.41 -3.81
N ASP A 72 -4.59 5.82 -4.84
CA ASP A 72 -5.06 5.88 -6.23
C ASP A 72 -5.11 4.49 -6.86
N GLY A 73 -5.99 4.29 -7.83
CA GLY A 73 -6.20 2.99 -8.50
C GLY A 73 -6.78 1.90 -7.58
N PHE A 74 -7.33 2.26 -6.42
CA PHE A 74 -7.85 1.32 -5.43
C PHE A 74 -9.28 0.88 -5.76
N THR A 75 -9.49 -0.43 -5.87
CA THR A 75 -10.79 -1.05 -6.23
C THR A 75 -11.11 -2.31 -5.41
N ALA A 76 -10.34 -2.57 -4.34
CA ALA A 76 -10.58 -3.70 -3.45
C ALA A 76 -11.77 -3.43 -2.53
N ASN A 77 -12.41 -4.52 -2.09
CA ASN A 77 -13.54 -4.59 -1.17
C ASN A 77 -13.15 -5.15 0.21
N SER A 78 -12.05 -5.91 0.30
CA SER A 78 -11.58 -6.54 1.55
C SER A 78 -10.90 -5.59 2.52
N ILE A 79 -10.57 -4.39 2.06
CA ILE A 79 -10.02 -3.29 2.86
C ILE A 79 -10.55 -1.98 2.26
N THR A 80 -10.46 -0.88 2.97
CA THR A 80 -10.85 0.44 2.50
C THR A 80 -9.64 1.35 2.30
N ALA A 81 -9.78 2.37 1.45
CA ALA A 81 -8.75 3.40 1.30
C ALA A 81 -8.48 4.17 2.59
N GLN A 82 -9.47 4.25 3.49
CA GLN A 82 -9.33 4.85 4.81
C GLN A 82 -8.41 4.00 5.70
N GLU A 83 -8.65 2.68 5.80
CA GLU A 83 -7.79 1.78 6.58
C GLU A 83 -6.34 1.78 6.07
N ILE A 84 -6.15 1.79 4.75
CA ILE A 84 -4.81 1.96 4.13
C ILE A 84 -4.17 3.28 4.58
N SER A 85 -4.92 4.37 4.54
CA SER A 85 -4.41 5.69 4.92
C SER A 85 -4.04 5.76 6.40
N GLU A 86 -4.84 5.12 7.25
CA GLU A 86 -4.62 5.02 8.69
C GLU A 86 -3.38 4.17 9.01
N ALA A 87 -3.23 3.00 8.38
CA ALA A 87 -2.04 2.15 8.51
C ALA A 87 -0.75 2.91 8.15
N VAL A 88 -0.75 3.66 7.04
CA VAL A 88 0.40 4.47 6.63
C VAL A 88 0.67 5.61 7.61
N ARG A 89 -0.36 6.28 8.13
CA ARG A 89 -0.21 7.35 9.15
C ARG A 89 0.35 6.80 10.46
N ALA A 90 -0.19 5.67 10.94
CA ALA A 90 0.29 5.00 12.14
C ALA A 90 1.76 4.58 11.99
N ALA A 91 2.11 3.96 10.86
CA ALA A 91 3.48 3.59 10.56
C ALA A 91 4.42 4.80 10.51
N ARG A 92 3.96 5.95 10.00
CA ARG A 92 4.74 7.19 9.97
C ARG A 92 5.03 7.74 11.37
N VAL A 93 4.03 7.79 12.25
CA VAL A 93 4.18 8.27 13.64
C VAL A 93 5.14 7.36 14.41
N ALA A 94 5.07 6.05 14.20
CA ALA A 94 5.94 5.09 14.87
C ALA A 94 7.44 5.18 14.46
N ASN A 95 7.80 5.94 13.42
CA ASN A 95 9.20 6.19 13.04
C ASN A 95 9.69 7.59 13.42
N ALA A 96 8.86 8.41 14.06
CA ALA A 96 9.25 9.73 14.59
C ALA A 96 9.81 9.58 16.01
#